data_AF-A0A3A0VHT7-F1
#
_entry.id   AF-A0A3A0VHT7-F1
#
_cell.length_a   1.000
_cell.length_b   1.000
_cell.length_c   1.000
_cell.angle_alpha   90.00
_cell.angle_beta   90.00
_cell.angle_gamma   90.00
#
_symmetry.space_group_name_H-M   'P 1'
#
loop_
_entity.id
_entity.type
_entity.pdbx_description
1 polymer ?
#
loop_
_entity_poly.entity_id
_entity_poly.type
_entity_poly.pdbx_seq_one_letter_code
_entity_poly.pdbx_strand_id
1 'polypeptide(L)'
;YLMVVILLLLTRTVPLIKDFTTQVLDLSWNQILGFETISSDWEFLYSPGTILLLSALFAILIQRKSFKDLSQASVESLNTIKTTGITLVATLVMVHVFINSGINTSDLISMPEYIAENMSKYLGPIWLFVAPFLGALGSFITGSATVSTLTFSPIQLNIAQSIGAEPYTVLAAQIIGAAAGNMICVHNVVAVCAVVNMPGKEGSVIRKTLGPALLYCLLVGLSAYIITSIFF
;
A
#
# COMPACT_ATOMS: atom_id res chain seq x y z
N TYR A 1 11.93 16.54 -0.01
CA TYR A 1 10.52 16.40 0.37
C TYR A 1 9.61 17.40 -0.31
N LEU A 2 9.80 18.72 -0.18
CA LEU A 2 8.95 19.71 -0.88
C LEU A 2 8.81 19.46 -2.39
N MET A 3 9.91 19.16 -3.09
CA MET A 3 9.88 18.83 -4.53
C MET A 3 8.98 17.62 -4.84
N VAL A 4 9.06 16.57 -4.03
CA VAL A 4 8.25 15.36 -4.20
C VAL A 4 6.77 15.70 -4.06
N VAL A 5 6.41 16.48 -3.04
CA VAL A 5 5.02 16.90 -2.79
C VAL A 5 4.51 17.74 -3.95
N ILE A 6 5.28 18.73 -4.41
CA ILE A 6 4.89 19.60 -5.52
C ILE A 6 4.70 18.80 -6.81
N LEU A 7 5.66 17.95 -7.17
CA LEU A 7 5.57 17.16 -8.40
C LEU A 7 4.42 16.14 -8.34
N LEU A 8 4.20 15.47 -7.20
CA LEU A 8 3.06 14.56 -7.03
C LEU A 8 1.73 15.30 -7.12
N LEU A 9 1.60 16.48 -6.51
CA LEU A 9 0.38 17.27 -6.62
C LEU A 9 0.15 17.70 -8.06
N LEU A 10 1.17 18.23 -8.75
CA LEU A 10 1.06 18.67 -10.13
C LEU A 10 0.60 17.55 -11.08
N THR A 11 1.19 16.35 -10.97
CA THR A 11 0.80 15.22 -11.83
C THR A 11 -0.59 14.66 -11.53
N ARG A 12 -1.15 14.95 -10.34
CA ARG A 12 -2.46 14.41 -9.92
C ARG A 12 -3.59 15.42 -10.04
N THR A 13 -3.32 16.72 -9.94
CA THR A 13 -4.35 17.78 -9.90
C THR A 13 -4.46 18.60 -11.18
N VAL A 14 -3.37 18.75 -11.94
CA VAL A 14 -3.37 19.56 -13.18
C VAL A 14 -3.68 18.64 -14.37
N PRO A 15 -4.87 18.77 -15.02
CA PRO A 15 -5.30 17.83 -16.07
C PRO A 15 -4.28 17.70 -17.20
N LEU A 16 -3.74 18.83 -17.67
CA LEU A 16 -2.78 18.86 -18.77
C LEU A 16 -1.48 18.09 -18.45
N ILE A 17 -1.01 18.15 -17.20
CA ILE A 17 0.18 17.42 -16.77
C ILE A 17 -0.16 15.94 -16.59
N LYS A 18 -1.31 15.65 -15.99
CA LYS A 18 -1.80 14.28 -15.81
C LYS A 18 -1.87 13.55 -17.15
N ASP A 19 -2.61 14.12 -18.10
CA ASP A 19 -2.81 13.55 -19.44
C ASP A 19 -1.48 13.34 -20.16
N PHE A 20 -0.56 14.32 -20.06
CA PHE A 20 0.80 14.18 -20.59
C PHE A 20 1.55 13.00 -19.94
N THR A 21 1.53 12.90 -18.61
CA THR A 21 2.27 11.84 -17.90
C THR A 21 1.67 10.45 -18.07
N THR A 22 0.37 10.34 -18.36
CA THR A 22 -0.30 9.06 -18.60
C THR A 22 -0.16 8.60 -20.06
N GLN A 23 -0.19 9.52 -21.03
CA GLN A 23 -0.27 9.15 -22.46
C GLN A 23 1.09 9.05 -23.18
N VAL A 24 2.11 9.80 -22.75
CA VAL A 24 3.35 9.93 -23.54
C VAL A 24 4.20 8.66 -23.55
N LEU A 25 4.23 7.95 -22.42
CA LEU A 25 5.04 6.74 -22.22
C LEU A 25 4.20 5.71 -21.47
N ASP A 26 3.14 5.28 -22.14
CA ASP A 26 2.33 4.16 -21.71
C ASP A 26 2.94 2.85 -22.22
N LEU A 27 3.45 2.05 -21.29
CA LEU A 27 4.00 0.73 -21.54
C LEU A 27 3.08 -0.37 -20.99
N SER A 28 1.78 -0.07 -20.86
CA SER A 28 0.78 -0.99 -20.34
C SER A 28 0.77 -2.30 -21.10
N TRP A 29 0.72 -3.40 -20.35
CA TRP A 29 0.65 -4.73 -20.90
C TRP A 29 -0.77 -5.27 -20.73
N ASN A 30 -1.52 -5.23 -21.83
CA ASN A 30 -2.89 -5.73 -21.88
C ASN A 30 -2.93 -7.18 -22.33
N GLN A 31 -3.93 -7.92 -21.84
CA GLN A 31 -4.19 -9.32 -22.20
C GLN A 31 -2.96 -10.22 -22.00
N ILE A 32 -2.41 -10.17 -20.79
CA ILE A 32 -1.18 -10.91 -20.47
C ILE A 32 -1.43 -12.41 -20.68
N LEU A 33 -0.60 -13.03 -21.53
CA LEU A 33 -0.69 -14.45 -21.91
C LEU A 33 -2.06 -14.86 -22.51
N GLY A 34 -2.82 -13.91 -23.07
CA GLY A 34 -4.12 -14.16 -23.70
C GLY A 34 -5.32 -14.15 -22.75
N PHE A 35 -5.13 -13.82 -21.47
CA PHE A 35 -6.23 -13.66 -20.52
C PHE A 35 -6.84 -12.26 -20.62
N GLU A 36 -8.11 -12.15 -21.04
CA GLU A 36 -8.79 -10.87 -21.25
C GLU A 36 -8.89 -10.01 -19.97
N THR A 37 -8.97 -10.64 -18.80
CA THR A 37 -9.14 -9.96 -17.51
C THR A 37 -7.83 -9.55 -16.85
N ILE A 38 -6.67 -10.00 -17.35
CA ILE A 38 -5.37 -9.75 -16.73
C ILE A 38 -4.62 -8.71 -17.57
N SER A 39 -4.64 -7.47 -17.10
CA SER A 39 -3.88 -6.34 -17.64
C SER A 39 -3.05 -5.69 -16.54
N SER A 40 -1.96 -5.03 -16.94
CA SER A 40 -1.12 -4.25 -16.05
C SER A 40 -0.86 -2.88 -16.65
N ASP A 41 -1.46 -1.86 -16.04
CA ASP A 41 -1.23 -0.48 -16.44
C ASP A 41 0.20 -0.05 -16.09
N TRP A 42 0.91 0.50 -17.06
CA TRP A 42 2.30 0.92 -16.88
C TRP A 42 2.58 2.29 -17.48
N GLU A 43 1.86 3.28 -16.94
CA GLU A 43 2.05 4.70 -17.19
C GLU A 43 3.37 5.19 -16.55
N PHE A 44 4.48 5.05 -17.28
CA PHE A 44 5.82 5.16 -16.72
C PHE A 44 6.09 6.54 -16.09
N LEU A 45 5.66 7.63 -16.73
CA LEU A 45 5.89 9.00 -16.23
C LEU A 45 4.95 9.39 -15.09
N TYR A 46 3.76 8.77 -15.02
CA TYR A 46 2.79 9.00 -13.96
C TYR A 46 3.10 8.19 -12.68
N SER A 47 3.91 7.14 -12.81
CA SER A 47 4.37 6.31 -11.70
C SER A 47 5.04 7.13 -10.60
N PRO A 48 4.69 6.91 -9.32
CA PRO A 48 5.35 7.56 -8.19
C PRO A 48 6.88 7.41 -8.20
N GLY A 49 7.40 6.27 -8.70
CA GLY A 49 8.84 6.01 -8.77
C GLY A 49 9.58 7.00 -9.66
N THR A 50 9.00 7.35 -10.81
CA THR A 50 9.58 8.32 -11.75
C THR A 50 9.58 9.72 -11.16
N ILE A 51 8.52 10.10 -10.43
CA ILE A 51 8.42 11.39 -9.74
C ILE A 51 9.49 11.50 -8.64
N LEU A 52 9.74 10.41 -7.90
CA LEU A 52 10.81 10.35 -6.91
C LEU A 52 12.20 10.48 -7.55
N LEU A 53 12.43 9.82 -8.69
CA LEU A 53 13.68 9.92 -9.44
C LEU A 53 13.92 11.35 -9.95
N LEU A 54 12.91 11.98 -10.56
CA LEU A 54 12.97 13.38 -10.98
C LEU A 54 13.26 14.31 -9.79
N SER A 55 12.58 14.09 -8.67
CA SER A 55 12.82 14.85 -7.44
C SER A 55 14.26 14.73 -6.94
N ALA A 56 14.85 13.54 -7.02
CA ALA A 56 16.24 13.29 -6.64
C ALA A 56 17.22 14.02 -7.60
N LEU A 57 16.95 13.99 -8.91
CA LEU A 57 17.76 14.73 -9.90
C LEU A 57 17.73 16.24 -9.62
N PHE A 58 16.53 16.81 -9.40
CA PHE A 58 16.41 18.22 -9.05
C PHE A 58 17.12 18.56 -7.74
N ALA A 59 17.07 17.67 -6.75
CA ALA A 59 17.77 17.89 -5.48
C ALA A 59 19.28 18.03 -5.69
N ILE A 60 19.88 17.24 -6.57
CA ILE A 60 21.32 17.30 -6.89
C ILE A 60 21.68 18.60 -7.62
N LEU A 61 20.85 19.02 -8.57
CA LEU A 61 21.03 20.28 -9.29
C LEU A 61 20.98 21.49 -8.34
N ILE A 62 19.99 21.52 -7.43
CA ILE A 62 19.82 22.60 -6.45
C ILE A 62 20.99 22.61 -5.45
N GLN A 63 21.40 21.44 -4.96
CA GLN A 63 22.50 21.31 -4.01
C GLN A 63 23.89 21.44 -4.66
N ARG A 64 23.95 21.55 -5.99
CA ARG A 64 25.19 21.62 -6.79
C ARG A 64 26.16 20.48 -6.44
N LYS A 65 25.63 19.29 -6.19
CA LYS A 65 26.43 18.10 -5.87
C LYS A 65 26.96 17.44 -7.13
N SER A 66 28.01 16.65 -6.98
CA SER A 66 28.69 16.03 -8.10
C SER A 66 27.91 14.80 -8.59
N PHE A 67 28.10 14.42 -9.86
CA PHE A 67 27.52 13.18 -10.41
C PHE A 67 28.03 11.92 -9.69
N LYS A 68 29.20 12.01 -9.04
CA LYS A 68 29.75 10.92 -8.22
C LYS A 68 28.85 10.65 -7.00
N ASP A 69 28.33 11.69 -6.37
CA ASP A 69 27.41 11.57 -5.23
C ASP A 69 26.10 10.89 -5.65
N LEU A 70 25.59 11.21 -6.85
CA LEU A 70 24.40 10.54 -7.42
C LEU A 70 24.66 9.04 -7.62
N SER A 71 25.79 8.69 -8.26
CA SER A 71 26.13 7.31 -8.57
C SER A 71 26.30 6.49 -7.29
N GLN A 72 27.02 7.01 -6.31
CA GLN A 72 27.21 6.34 -5.03
C GLN A 72 25.87 6.10 -4.31
N ALA A 73 25.03 7.13 -4.19
CA ALA A 73 23.72 7.01 -3.55
C ALA A 73 22.80 6.04 -4.30
N SER A 74 22.88 6.00 -5.63
CA SER A 74 22.11 5.06 -6.47
C SER A 74 22.55 3.61 -6.24
N VAL A 75 23.86 3.36 -6.15
CA VAL A 75 24.40 2.01 -5.89
C VAL A 75 24.05 1.53 -4.49
N GLU A 76 24.16 2.39 -3.48
CA GLU A 76 23.73 2.07 -2.10
C GLU A 76 22.24 1.71 -2.08
N SER A 77 21.39 2.53 -2.70
CA SER A 77 19.94 2.29 -2.78
C SER A 77 19.60 0.98 -3.51
N LEU A 78 20.27 0.70 -4.64
CA LEU A 78 20.11 -0.55 -5.39
C LEU A 78 20.50 -1.77 -4.55
N ASN A 79 21.59 -1.69 -3.78
CA ASN A 79 22.02 -2.79 -2.93
C ASN A 79 21.03 -3.05 -1.78
N THR A 80 20.39 -2.02 -1.23
CA THR A 80 19.32 -2.18 -0.25
C THR A 80 18.08 -2.81 -0.88
N ILE A 81 17.69 -2.37 -2.08
CA ILE A 81 16.44 -2.83 -2.73
C ILE A 81 16.53 -4.26 -3.25
N LYS A 82 17.69 -4.76 -3.70
CA LYS A 82 17.83 -6.11 -4.29
C LYS A 82 17.18 -7.20 -3.42
N THR A 83 17.47 -7.20 -2.13
CA THR A 83 16.95 -8.20 -1.19
C THR A 83 15.44 -8.04 -0.98
N THR A 84 14.97 -6.80 -0.78
CA THR A 84 13.53 -6.48 -0.63
C THR A 84 12.74 -6.78 -1.91
N GLY A 85 13.35 -6.58 -3.08
CA GLY A 85 12.75 -6.80 -4.39
C GLY A 85 12.39 -8.26 -4.63
N ILE A 86 13.26 -9.20 -4.24
CA ILE A 86 12.97 -10.64 -4.35
C ILE A 86 11.72 -11.00 -3.53
N THR A 87 11.64 -10.52 -2.29
CA THR A 87 10.46 -10.74 -1.44
C THR A 87 9.20 -10.10 -2.03
N LEU A 88 9.31 -8.88 -2.58
CA LEU A 88 8.18 -8.21 -3.24
C LEU A 88 7.69 -8.96 -4.48
N VAL A 89 8.59 -9.50 -5.31
CA VAL A 89 8.21 -10.30 -6.49
C VAL A 89 7.44 -11.55 -6.05
N ALA A 90 7.96 -12.31 -5.09
CA ALA A 90 7.28 -13.50 -4.57
C ALA A 90 5.90 -13.14 -3.98
N THR A 91 5.83 -12.02 -3.24
CA THR A 91 4.58 -11.52 -2.67
C THR A 91 3.58 -11.15 -3.76
N LEU A 92 4.00 -10.41 -4.79
CA LEU A 92 3.13 -10.02 -5.90
C LEU A 92 2.60 -11.23 -6.65
N VAL A 93 3.43 -12.23 -6.92
CA VAL A 93 2.99 -13.49 -7.54
C VAL A 93 1.90 -14.14 -6.68
N MET A 94 2.14 -14.28 -5.37
CA MET A 94 1.16 -14.86 -4.45
C MET A 94 -0.15 -14.06 -4.43
N VAL A 95 -0.07 -12.72 -4.39
CA VAL A 95 -1.25 -11.84 -4.41
C VAL A 95 -2.01 -11.96 -5.72
N HIS A 96 -1.34 -12.01 -6.86
CA HIS A 96 -2.03 -12.17 -8.15
C HIS A 96 -2.68 -13.55 -8.30
N VAL A 97 -2.04 -14.61 -7.81
CA VAL A 97 -2.67 -15.94 -7.73
C VAL A 97 -3.90 -15.91 -6.81
N PHE A 98 -3.79 -15.22 -5.67
CA PHE A 98 -4.88 -15.07 -4.71
C PHE A 98 -6.08 -14.30 -5.30
N ILE A 99 -5.84 -13.16 -5.96
CA ILE A 99 -6.88 -12.33 -6.58
C ILE A 99 -7.55 -13.05 -7.77
N ASN A 100 -6.75 -13.71 -8.61
CA ASN A 100 -7.24 -14.37 -9.82
C ASN A 100 -7.64 -15.83 -9.59
N SER A 101 -7.76 -16.28 -8.35
CA SER A 101 -8.10 -17.68 -8.04
C SER A 101 -9.49 -18.11 -8.52
N GLY A 102 -10.35 -17.14 -8.88
CA GLY A 102 -11.64 -17.40 -9.52
C GLY A 102 -11.51 -17.99 -10.92
N ILE A 103 -10.33 -17.89 -11.56
CA ILE A 103 -10.00 -18.61 -12.79
C ILE A 103 -9.62 -20.05 -12.42
N ASN A 104 -10.62 -20.92 -12.27
CA ASN A 104 -10.44 -22.32 -11.90
C ASN A 104 -11.36 -23.24 -12.71
N THR A 105 -11.09 -24.54 -12.67
CA THR A 105 -11.82 -25.57 -13.43
C THR A 105 -13.19 -25.94 -12.86
N SER A 106 -13.56 -25.38 -11.71
CA SER A 106 -14.72 -25.78 -10.91
C SER A 106 -15.72 -24.64 -10.71
N ASP A 107 -15.60 -23.56 -11.48
CA ASP A 107 -16.44 -22.35 -11.42
C ASP A 107 -16.63 -21.81 -10.00
N LEU A 108 -15.59 -21.93 -9.16
CA LEU A 108 -15.60 -21.41 -7.80
C LEU A 108 -15.30 -19.91 -7.80
N ILE A 109 -15.93 -19.18 -6.88
CA ILE A 109 -15.60 -17.77 -6.63
C ILE A 109 -14.14 -17.60 -6.17
N SER A 110 -13.61 -16.39 -6.34
CA SER A 110 -12.24 -16.10 -5.94
C SER A 110 -12.07 -16.20 -4.41
N MET A 111 -10.86 -16.49 -3.93
CA MET A 111 -10.59 -16.58 -2.49
C MET A 111 -10.91 -15.26 -1.76
N PRO A 112 -10.57 -14.06 -2.29
CA PRO A 112 -10.98 -12.79 -1.67
C PRO A 112 -12.49 -12.64 -1.56
N GLU A 113 -13.22 -13.04 -2.60
CA GLU A 113 -14.68 -12.96 -2.66
C GLU A 113 -15.34 -13.91 -1.66
N TYR A 114 -14.85 -15.15 -1.55
CA TYR A 114 -15.32 -16.10 -0.54
C TYR A 114 -15.11 -15.58 0.89
N ILE A 115 -13.93 -15.01 1.17
CA ILE A 115 -13.66 -14.38 2.48
C ILE A 115 -14.59 -13.19 2.68
N ALA A 116 -14.79 -12.36 1.65
CA ALA A 116 -15.63 -11.20 1.71
C ALA A 116 -17.09 -11.54 2.00
N GLU A 117 -17.68 -12.52 1.33
CA GLU A 117 -19.06 -12.95 1.59
C GLU A 117 -19.25 -13.40 3.04
N ASN A 118 -18.31 -14.18 3.56
CA ASN A 118 -18.38 -14.68 4.93
C ASN A 118 -18.21 -13.54 5.94
N MET A 119 -17.23 -12.66 5.74
CA MET A 119 -17.03 -11.53 6.67
C MET A 119 -18.17 -10.52 6.61
N SER A 120 -18.70 -10.23 5.42
CA SER A 120 -19.82 -9.27 5.24
C SER A 120 -21.07 -9.73 5.99
N LYS A 121 -21.37 -11.03 5.99
CA LYS A 121 -22.54 -11.60 6.70
C LYS A 121 -22.51 -11.31 8.21
N TYR A 122 -21.34 -11.39 8.84
CA TYR A 122 -21.21 -11.25 10.30
C TYR A 122 -20.76 -9.86 10.76
N LEU A 123 -19.89 -9.21 9.98
CA LEU A 123 -19.22 -7.98 10.36
C LEU A 123 -19.64 -6.78 9.51
N GLY A 124 -20.50 -6.96 8.50
CA GLY A 124 -20.92 -5.90 7.58
C GLY A 124 -21.37 -4.61 8.26
N PRO A 125 -22.29 -4.65 9.25
CA PRO A 125 -22.77 -3.45 9.94
C PRO A 125 -21.68 -2.64 10.67
N ILE A 126 -20.57 -3.28 11.04
CA ILE A 126 -19.46 -2.65 11.76
C ILE A 126 -18.18 -2.59 10.92
N TRP A 127 -18.26 -2.90 9.62
CA TRP A 127 -17.08 -3.14 8.80
C TRP A 127 -16.15 -1.93 8.72
N LEU A 128 -16.70 -0.71 8.67
CA LEU A 128 -15.89 0.52 8.67
C LEU A 128 -14.99 0.63 9.89
N PHE A 129 -15.41 0.10 11.04
CA PHE A 129 -14.58 0.03 12.25
C PHE A 129 -13.58 -1.12 12.21
N VAL A 130 -13.89 -2.22 11.55
CA VAL A 130 -13.03 -3.41 11.42
C VAL A 130 -11.94 -3.22 10.36
N ALA A 131 -12.25 -2.52 9.28
CA ALA A 131 -11.38 -2.34 8.12
C ALA A 131 -9.96 -1.86 8.47
N PRO A 132 -9.74 -0.82 9.30
CA PRO A 132 -8.39 -0.39 9.66
C PRO A 132 -7.65 -1.42 10.50
N PHE A 133 -8.34 -2.24 11.32
CA PHE A 133 -7.68 -3.30 12.08
C PHE A 133 -7.23 -4.45 11.20
N LEU A 134 -7.97 -4.79 10.13
CA LEU A 134 -7.54 -5.79 9.17
C LEU A 134 -6.24 -5.34 8.47
N GLY A 135 -6.17 -4.06 8.07
CA GLY A 135 -4.95 -3.47 7.53
C GLY A 135 -3.79 -3.50 8.53
N ALA A 136 -4.06 -3.11 9.78
CA ALA A 136 -3.07 -3.13 10.86
C ALA A 136 -2.55 -4.54 11.13
N LEU A 137 -3.42 -5.56 11.12
CA LEU A 137 -3.03 -6.96 11.30
C LEU A 137 -2.07 -7.41 10.21
N GLY A 138 -2.37 -7.10 8.94
CA GLY A 138 -1.50 -7.46 7.83
C GLY A 138 -0.11 -6.86 7.96
N SER A 139 -0.01 -5.59 8.33
CA SER A 139 1.28 -4.91 8.52
C SER A 139 1.95 -5.25 9.84
N PHE A 140 1.21 -5.64 10.87
CA PHE A 140 1.81 -6.15 12.10
C PHE A 140 2.58 -7.46 11.84
N ILE A 141 2.03 -8.35 11.03
CA ILE A 141 2.64 -9.64 10.68
C ILE A 141 3.77 -9.45 9.66
N THR A 142 3.54 -8.68 8.60
CA THR A 142 4.47 -8.56 7.47
C THR A 142 5.44 -7.38 7.57
N GLY A 143 5.16 -6.41 8.45
CA GLY A 143 5.88 -5.14 8.61
C GLY A 143 6.02 -4.30 7.37
N SER A 144 5.14 -4.52 6.39
CA SER A 144 5.05 -3.72 5.19
C SER A 144 3.60 -3.31 4.96
N ALA A 145 3.38 -2.00 4.88
CA ALA A 145 2.09 -1.44 4.50
C ALA A 145 1.72 -1.85 3.07
N THR A 146 2.70 -1.92 2.17
CA THR A 146 2.52 -2.34 0.80
C THR A 146 2.05 -3.79 0.72
N VAL A 147 2.71 -4.71 1.43
CA VAL A 147 2.34 -6.13 1.43
C VAL A 147 0.94 -6.32 2.01
N SER A 148 0.64 -5.68 3.15
CA SER A 148 -0.71 -5.71 3.73
C SER A 148 -1.78 -5.19 2.76
N THR A 149 -1.52 -4.07 2.10
CA THR A 149 -2.45 -3.45 1.15
C THR A 149 -2.68 -4.36 -0.06
N LEU A 150 -1.62 -4.91 -0.66
CA LEU A 150 -1.73 -5.83 -1.80
C LEU A 150 -2.54 -7.08 -1.44
N THR A 151 -2.32 -7.64 -0.26
CA THR A 151 -3.02 -8.87 0.18
C THR A 151 -4.49 -8.64 0.51
N PHE A 152 -4.82 -7.57 1.24
CA PHE A 152 -6.15 -7.41 1.84
C PHE A 152 -7.06 -6.42 1.12
N SER A 153 -6.54 -5.51 0.29
CA SER A 153 -7.39 -4.58 -0.49
C SER A 153 -8.42 -5.28 -1.37
N PRO A 154 -8.13 -6.41 -2.03
CA PRO A 154 -9.13 -7.15 -2.79
C PRO A 154 -10.29 -7.64 -1.92
N ILE A 155 -10.00 -8.15 -0.71
CA ILE A 155 -11.03 -8.57 0.26
C ILE A 155 -11.86 -7.35 0.67
N GLN A 156 -11.20 -6.24 1.05
CA GLN A 156 -11.84 -5.00 1.46
C GLN A 156 -12.76 -4.42 0.39
N LEU A 157 -12.33 -4.46 -0.88
CA LEU A 157 -13.11 -4.01 -2.03
C LEU A 157 -14.37 -4.86 -2.21
N ASN A 158 -14.23 -6.20 -2.17
CA ASN A 158 -15.37 -7.12 -2.29
C ASN A 158 -16.36 -6.95 -1.13
N ILE A 159 -15.86 -6.72 0.10
CA ILE A 159 -16.73 -6.46 1.26
C ILE A 159 -17.46 -5.14 1.10
N ALA A 160 -16.77 -4.06 0.70
CA ALA A 160 -17.39 -2.76 0.47
C ALA A 160 -18.55 -2.88 -0.53
N GLN A 161 -18.32 -3.57 -1.65
CA GLN A 161 -19.36 -3.84 -2.65
C GLN A 161 -20.51 -4.69 -2.09
N SER A 162 -20.21 -5.74 -1.33
CA SER A 162 -21.21 -6.64 -0.74
C SER A 162 -22.12 -5.95 0.28
N ILE A 163 -21.59 -5.01 1.06
CA ILE A 163 -22.36 -4.26 2.07
C ILE A 163 -22.91 -2.92 1.56
N GLY A 164 -22.67 -2.58 0.29
CA GLY A 164 -23.06 -1.31 -0.31
C GLY A 164 -22.32 -0.09 0.25
N ALA A 165 -21.15 -0.27 0.85
CA ALA A 165 -20.29 0.82 1.31
C ALA A 165 -19.46 1.39 0.17
N GLU A 166 -19.08 2.66 0.29
CA GLU A 166 -18.25 3.31 -0.71
C GLU A 166 -16.82 2.71 -0.72
N PRO A 167 -16.34 2.17 -1.85
CA PRO A 167 -15.09 1.40 -1.88
C PRO A 167 -13.84 2.20 -1.49
N TYR A 168 -13.73 3.47 -1.91
CA TYR A 168 -12.53 4.26 -1.63
C TYR A 168 -12.38 4.56 -0.14
N THR A 169 -13.47 4.68 0.60
CA THR A 169 -13.50 4.91 2.04
C THR A 169 -12.98 3.68 2.78
N VAL A 170 -13.42 2.49 2.40
CA VAL A 170 -12.95 1.22 2.99
C VAL A 170 -11.48 0.99 2.64
N LEU A 171 -11.07 1.23 1.40
CA LEU A 171 -9.68 1.10 0.95
C LEU A 171 -8.75 2.13 1.61
N ALA A 172 -9.23 3.36 1.83
CA ALA A 172 -8.49 4.37 2.59
C ALA A 172 -8.28 3.92 4.04
N ALA A 173 -9.33 3.41 4.69
CA ALA A 173 -9.23 2.88 6.05
C ALA A 173 -8.23 1.72 6.14
N GLN A 174 -8.22 0.82 5.15
CA GLN A 174 -7.23 -0.27 5.03
C GLN A 174 -5.79 0.26 4.97
N ILE A 175 -5.51 1.25 4.12
CA ILE A 175 -4.15 1.81 3.96
C ILE A 175 -3.69 2.51 5.24
N ILE A 176 -4.55 3.29 5.89
CA ILE A 176 -4.19 3.98 7.14
C ILE A 176 -4.01 2.95 8.27
N GLY A 177 -4.86 1.94 8.33
CA GLY A 177 -4.71 0.80 9.24
C GLY A 177 -3.39 0.07 9.08
N ALA A 178 -2.98 -0.21 7.84
CA ALA A 178 -1.68 -0.80 7.53
C ALA A 178 -0.50 0.05 8.07
N ALA A 179 -0.58 1.37 7.95
CA ALA A 179 0.40 2.26 8.56
C ALA A 179 0.44 2.15 10.09
N ALA A 180 -0.72 2.00 10.74
CA ALA A 180 -0.79 1.80 12.18
C ALA A 180 -0.15 0.46 12.63
N GLY A 181 -0.40 -0.62 11.89
CA GLY A 181 0.18 -1.94 12.16
C GLY A 181 1.71 -1.97 12.09
N ASN A 182 2.30 -1.18 11.19
CA ASN A 182 3.75 -1.07 11.08
C ASN A 182 4.43 -0.57 12.36
N MET A 183 3.74 0.22 13.20
CA MET A 183 4.29 0.77 14.45
C MET A 183 4.51 -0.28 15.54
N ILE A 184 3.79 -1.41 15.47
CA ILE A 184 3.83 -2.50 16.46
C ILE A 184 4.46 -3.77 15.89
N CYS A 185 4.88 -3.76 14.62
CA CYS A 185 5.49 -4.90 13.97
C CYS A 185 6.84 -5.28 14.63
N VAL A 186 7.00 -6.57 14.93
CA VAL A 186 8.15 -7.07 15.72
C VAL A 186 9.47 -6.82 15.01
N HIS A 187 9.63 -7.15 13.72
CA HIS A 187 10.92 -6.95 13.05
C HIS A 187 11.26 -5.48 12.84
N ASN A 188 10.26 -4.60 12.66
CA ASN A 188 10.49 -3.16 12.60
C ASN A 188 11.02 -2.65 13.94
N VAL A 189 10.40 -3.06 15.05
CA VAL A 189 10.82 -2.65 16.40
C VAL A 189 12.20 -3.20 16.74
N VAL A 190 12.49 -4.46 16.40
CA VAL A 190 13.82 -5.07 16.61
C VAL A 190 14.90 -4.27 15.89
N ALA A 191 14.66 -3.88 14.63
CA ALA A 191 15.61 -3.06 13.87
C ALA A 191 15.84 -1.69 14.52
N VAL A 192 14.78 -1.02 14.98
CA VAL A 192 14.90 0.26 15.68
C VAL A 192 15.68 0.11 16.98
N CYS A 193 15.36 -0.89 17.81
CA CYS A 193 16.06 -1.17 19.06
C CYS A 193 17.56 -1.40 18.86
N ALA A 194 17.96 -2.05 17.77
CA ALA A 194 19.37 -2.21 17.41
C ALA A 194 20.05 -0.88 17.07
N VAL A 195 19.39 0.01 16.32
CA VAL A 195 19.94 1.32 15.92
C VAL A 195 20.06 2.29 17.09
N VAL A 196 19.09 2.31 18.00
CA VAL A 196 19.08 3.22 19.16
C VAL A 196 19.80 2.64 20.38
N ASN A 197 20.50 1.51 20.23
CA ASN A 197 21.25 0.83 21.28
C ASN A 197 20.41 0.47 22.52
N MET A 198 19.20 -0.07 22.30
CA MET A 198 18.27 -0.52 23.33
C MET A 198 17.92 -2.01 23.17
N PRO A 199 18.90 -2.93 23.25
CA PRO A 199 18.64 -4.37 23.09
C PRO A 199 17.75 -4.92 24.21
N GLY A 200 16.83 -5.82 23.88
CA GLY A 200 15.93 -6.45 24.86
C GLY A 200 14.80 -5.54 25.37
N LYS A 201 14.61 -4.37 24.74
CA LYS A 201 13.54 -3.41 25.07
C LYS A 201 12.40 -3.42 24.05
N GLU A 202 12.37 -4.36 23.12
CA GLU A 202 11.39 -4.46 22.02
C GLU A 202 9.97 -4.55 22.58
N GLY A 203 9.76 -5.40 23.60
CA GLY A 203 8.46 -5.52 24.25
C GLY A 203 8.00 -4.24 24.96
N SER A 204 8.94 -3.44 25.48
CA SER A 204 8.62 -2.13 26.08
C SER A 204 8.19 -1.13 25.01
N VAL A 205 8.88 -1.11 23.86
CA VAL A 205 8.52 -0.27 22.71
C VAL A 205 7.15 -0.66 22.19
N ILE A 206 6.91 -1.95 21.89
CA ILE A 206 5.60 -2.44 21.41
C ILE A 206 4.50 -2.10 22.40
N ARG A 207 4.71 -2.30 23.71
CA ARG A 207 3.71 -1.95 24.73
C ARG A 207 3.37 -0.46 24.72
N LYS A 208 4.35 0.41 24.49
CA LYS A 208 4.14 1.85 24.40
C LYS A 208 3.49 2.27 23.08
N THR A 209 3.77 1.59 21.97
CA THR A 209 3.19 1.92 20.65
C THR A 209 1.85 1.26 20.38
N LEU A 210 1.49 0.21 21.12
CA LEU A 210 0.21 -0.49 20.99
C LEU A 210 -1.00 0.41 21.25
N GLY A 211 -0.96 1.19 22.34
CA GLY A 211 -2.03 2.15 22.66
C GLY A 211 -2.30 3.14 21.52
N PRO A 212 -1.26 3.87 21.05
CA PRO A 212 -1.36 4.73 19.88
C PRO A 212 -1.84 4.01 18.62
N ALA A 213 -1.38 2.78 18.33
CA ALA A 213 -1.80 2.04 17.15
C ALA A 213 -3.30 1.67 17.18
N LEU A 214 -3.79 1.20 18.33
CA LEU A 214 -5.22 0.88 18.50
C LEU A 214 -6.08 2.15 18.43
N LEU A 215 -5.66 3.22 19.10
CA LEU A 215 -6.35 4.50 19.03
C LEU A 215 -6.38 5.05 17.61
N TYR A 216 -5.29 4.91 16.86
CA TYR A 216 -5.25 5.35 15.47
C TYR A 216 -6.22 4.55 14.59
N CYS A 217 -6.30 3.23 14.75
CA CYS A 217 -7.29 2.41 14.04
C CYS A 217 -8.73 2.79 14.40
N LEU A 218 -9.02 3.04 15.69
CA LEU A 218 -10.34 3.48 16.15
C LEU A 218 -10.75 4.83 15.54
N LEU A 219 -9.83 5.81 15.54
CA LEU A 219 -10.08 7.12 14.95
C LEU A 219 -10.34 7.04 13.45
N VAL A 220 -9.65 6.14 12.74
CA VAL A 220 -9.87 5.89 11.31
C VAL A 220 -11.23 5.23 11.06
N GLY A 221 -11.61 4.26 11.88
CA GLY A 221 -12.94 3.66 11.78
C GLY A 221 -14.06 4.68 12.02
N LEU A 222 -13.87 5.56 13.00
CA LEU A 222 -14.79 6.65 13.29
C LEU A 222 -14.85 7.67 12.15
N SER A 223 -13.70 8.08 11.59
CA SER A 223 -13.66 9.02 10.49
C SER A 223 -14.29 8.43 9.22
N ALA A 224 -14.05 7.16 8.92
CA ALA A 224 -14.69 6.45 7.82
C ALA A 224 -16.21 6.42 7.99
N TYR A 225 -16.71 6.09 9.19
CA TYR A 225 -18.14 6.11 9.49
C TYR A 225 -18.76 7.50 9.30
N ILE A 226 -18.11 8.55 9.83
CA ILE A 226 -18.57 9.94 9.68
C ILE A 226 -18.61 10.33 8.20
N ILE A 227 -17.55 10.05 7.44
CA ILE A 227 -17.48 10.35 6.00
C ILE A 227 -18.61 9.64 5.26
N THR A 228 -18.81 8.34 5.50
CA THR A 228 -19.89 7.60 4.87
C THR A 228 -21.24 8.23 5.20
N SER A 229 -21.55 8.49 6.47
CA SER A 229 -22.85 9.05 6.87
C SER A 229 -23.16 10.46 6.34
N ILE A 230 -22.15 11.25 5.99
CA ILE A 230 -22.32 12.64 5.52
C ILE A 230 -22.39 12.70 3.98
N PHE A 231 -21.59 11.90 3.29
CA PHE A 231 -21.39 12.02 1.85
C PHE A 231 -22.08 10.93 1.02
N PHE A 232 -22.52 9.83 1.64
CA PHE A 232 -23.11 8.66 0.97
C PHE A 232 -24.38 8.19 1.69
#